data_AF-A0A266Q422-F1
#
_entry.id   AF-A0A266Q422-F1
#
_cell.length_a   1.000
_cell.length_b   1.000
_cell.length_c   1.000
_cell.angle_alpha   90.00
_cell.angle_beta   90.00
_cell.angle_gamma   90.00
#
_symmetry.space_group_name_H-M   'P 1'
#
loop_
_entity.id
_entity.type
_entity.pdbx_description
1 polymer ?
#
loop_
_entity_poly.entity_id
_entity_poly.type
_entity_poly.pdbx_seq_one_letter_code
_entity_poly.pdbx_strand_id
1 'polypeptide(L)'
;MEILILILHVFCGAAGLAIGLGAFASKKRKGLHTLLGNIYRWLFLILSLSAIALSLLNWERLWWFLLIALFSYAFALVGFLAAKLKWRNWLRFHLTGQAGSFIAMATAVLVVNFGSGNIFIWFLPSILGTPIIIWLARQIKAGKRPKYS
;
A
#
# COMPACT_ATOMS: atom_id res chain seq x y z
N MET A 1 -19.61 8.53 -16.90
CA MET A 1 -18.26 7.94 -16.95
C MET A 1 -17.56 8.00 -15.59
N GLU A 2 -17.47 9.17 -14.97
CA GLU A 2 -16.82 9.34 -13.64
C GLU A 2 -17.36 8.42 -12.54
N ILE A 3 -18.68 8.31 -12.39
CA ILE A 3 -19.32 7.48 -11.35
C ILE A 3 -18.87 6.01 -11.44
N LEU A 4 -18.71 5.47 -12.66
CA LEU A 4 -18.24 4.10 -12.85
C LEU A 4 -16.79 3.92 -12.37
N ILE A 5 -15.93 4.91 -12.66
CA ILE A 5 -14.53 4.91 -12.20
C ILE A 5 -14.48 5.05 -10.67
N LEU A 6 -15.36 5.87 -10.08
CA LEU A 6 -15.46 6.03 -8.63
C LEU A 6 -15.91 4.73 -7.94
N ILE A 7 -16.94 4.08 -8.47
CA ILE A 7 -17.41 2.78 -7.97
C ILE A 7 -16.27 1.77 -8.01
N LEU A 8 -15.62 1.63 -9.17
CA LEU A 8 -14.46 0.75 -9.34
C LEU A 8 -13.34 1.08 -8.33
N HIS A 9 -13.00 2.36 -8.18
CA HIS A 9 -11.96 2.84 -7.27
C HIS A 9 -12.27 2.45 -5.82
N VAL A 10 -13.50 2.70 -5.35
CA VAL A 10 -13.93 2.36 -3.99
C VAL A 10 -13.89 0.86 -3.76
N PHE A 11 -14.41 0.05 -4.69
CA PHE A 11 -14.34 -1.40 -4.60
C PHE A 11 -12.90 -1.93 -4.59
N CYS A 12 -12.04 -1.42 -5.47
CA CYS A 12 -10.62 -1.77 -5.50
C CYS A 12 -9.90 -1.36 -4.21
N GLY A 13 -10.26 -0.21 -3.62
CA GLY A 13 -9.68 0.29 -2.37
C GLY A 13 -10.05 -0.59 -1.19
N ALA A 14 -11.33 -0.94 -1.06
CA ALA A 14 -11.82 -1.85 -0.02
C ALA A 14 -11.21 -3.25 -0.15
N ALA A 15 -11.20 -3.81 -1.36
CA ALA A 15 -10.58 -5.10 -1.63
C ALA A 15 -9.07 -5.07 -1.37
N GLY A 16 -8.38 -3.99 -1.77
CA GLY A 16 -6.96 -3.79 -1.55
C GLY A 16 -6.60 -3.76 -0.06
N LEU A 17 -7.39 -3.09 0.77
CA LEU A 17 -7.23 -3.08 2.23
C LEU A 17 -7.41 -4.48 2.83
N ALA A 18 -8.48 -5.17 2.46
CA ALA A 18 -8.76 -6.52 2.98
C ALA A 18 -7.66 -7.52 2.59
N ILE A 19 -7.26 -7.53 1.31
CA ILE A 19 -6.19 -8.41 0.82
C ILE A 19 -4.83 -8.04 1.43
N GLY A 20 -4.53 -6.75 1.59
CA GLY A 20 -3.30 -6.29 2.23
C GLY A 20 -3.19 -6.73 3.69
N LEU A 21 -4.27 -6.58 4.47
CA LEU A 21 -4.34 -7.11 5.84
C LEU A 21 -4.18 -8.62 5.88
N GLY A 22 -4.88 -9.34 5.00
CA GLY A 22 -4.74 -10.80 4.85
C GLY A 22 -3.30 -11.22 4.51
N ALA A 23 -2.63 -10.47 3.62
CA ALA A 23 -1.25 -10.73 3.23
C ALA A 23 -0.28 -10.54 4.41
N PHE A 24 -0.52 -9.56 5.28
CA PHE A 24 0.28 -9.35 6.49
C PHE A 24 0.02 -10.38 7.59
N ALA A 25 -1.22 -10.85 7.73
CA ALA A 25 -1.58 -11.91 8.68
C ALA A 25 -1.12 -13.31 8.22
N SER A 26 -0.97 -13.52 6.92
CA SER A 26 -0.57 -14.81 6.38
C SER A 26 0.88 -15.19 6.73
N LYS A 27 1.11 -16.50 6.95
CA LYS A 27 2.46 -17.05 7.13
C LYS A 27 3.31 -16.69 5.91
N LYS A 28 4.49 -16.09 6.09
CA LYS A 28 5.32 -15.58 4.98
C LYS A 28 6.12 -16.71 4.30
N ARG A 29 5.39 -17.68 3.77
CA ARG A 29 5.84 -18.83 2.99
C ARG A 29 5.25 -18.77 1.58
N LYS A 30 5.82 -19.53 0.66
CA LYS A 30 5.21 -19.75 -0.66
C LYS A 30 3.81 -20.36 -0.47
N GLY A 31 2.81 -19.83 -1.17
CA GLY A 31 1.40 -20.19 -1.03
C GLY A 31 0.53 -18.95 -0.84
N LEU A 32 -0.26 -18.92 0.24
CA LEU A 32 -1.23 -17.85 0.52
C LEU A 32 -0.62 -16.44 0.52
N HIS A 33 0.55 -16.24 1.15
CA HIS A 33 1.21 -14.93 1.17
C HIS A 33 1.59 -14.45 -0.25
N THR A 34 2.06 -15.37 -1.09
CA THR A 34 2.42 -15.07 -2.49
C THR A 34 1.17 -14.80 -3.34
N LEU A 35 0.09 -15.56 -3.13
CA LEU A 35 -1.19 -15.36 -3.82
C LEU A 35 -1.79 -14.00 -3.45
N LEU A 36 -1.93 -13.72 -2.15
CA LEU A 36 -2.48 -12.45 -1.65
C LEU A 36 -1.60 -11.27 -2.08
N GLY A 37 -0.27 -11.41 -2.06
CA GLY A 37 0.64 -10.39 -2.57
C GLY A 37 0.49 -10.13 -4.08
N ASN A 38 0.21 -11.18 -4.86
CA ASN A 38 -0.03 -11.03 -6.30
C ASN A 38 -1.38 -10.36 -6.61
N ILE A 39 -2.43 -10.73 -5.87
CA ILE A 39 -3.75 -10.08 -5.96
C ILE A 39 -3.65 -8.62 -5.54
N TYR A 40 -2.99 -8.34 -4.40
CA TYR A 40 -2.76 -6.99 -3.91
C TYR A 40 -2.09 -6.12 -4.97
N ARG A 41 -1.02 -6.62 -5.63
CA ARG A 41 -0.33 -5.87 -6.68
C ARG A 41 -1.25 -5.43 -7.82
N TRP A 42 -2.11 -6.34 -8.31
CA TRP A 42 -3.04 -6.02 -9.40
C TRP A 42 -4.15 -5.07 -8.96
N LEU A 43 -4.73 -5.30 -7.77
CA LEU A 43 -5.71 -4.39 -7.19
C LEU A 43 -5.14 -3.00 -6.99
N PHE A 44 -3.92 -2.90 -6.46
CA PHE A 44 -3.25 -1.62 -6.20
C PHE A 44 -2.91 -0.87 -7.49
N LEU A 45 -2.57 -1.57 -8.57
CA LEU A 45 -2.38 -0.97 -9.90
C LEU A 45 -3.69 -0.37 -10.42
N ILE A 46 -4.78 -1.15 -10.41
CA ILE A 46 -6.11 -0.67 -10.86
C ILE A 46 -6.58 0.50 -10.00
N LEU A 47 -6.38 0.42 -8.69
CA LEU A 47 -6.68 1.47 -7.72
C LEU A 47 -5.93 2.77 -8.04
N SER A 48 -4.63 2.67 -8.36
CA SER A 48 -3.79 3.84 -8.66
C SER A 48 -4.16 4.45 -10.01
N LEU A 49 -4.42 3.64 -11.04
CA LEU A 49 -4.86 4.12 -12.35
C LEU A 49 -6.23 4.80 -12.28
N SER A 50 -7.18 4.23 -11.53
CA SER A 50 -8.48 4.86 -11.31
C SER A 50 -8.37 6.17 -10.53
N ALA A 51 -7.48 6.26 -9.54
CA ALA A 51 -7.21 7.52 -8.82
C ALA A 51 -6.64 8.61 -9.73
N ILE A 52 -5.68 8.25 -10.60
CA ILE A 52 -5.12 9.18 -11.59
C ILE A 52 -6.22 9.65 -12.55
N ALA A 53 -7.04 8.74 -13.07
CA ALA A 53 -8.16 9.09 -13.94
C ALA A 53 -9.16 10.04 -13.26
N LEU A 54 -9.57 9.74 -12.02
CA LEU A 54 -10.46 10.62 -11.24
C LEU A 54 -9.84 12.00 -11.00
N SER A 55 -8.54 12.06 -10.69
CA SER A 55 -7.84 13.33 -10.47
C SER A 55 -7.71 14.16 -11.74
N LEU A 56 -7.54 13.55 -12.91
CA LEU A 56 -7.49 14.27 -14.19
C LEU A 56 -8.87 14.76 -14.62
N LEU A 57 -9.93 14.01 -14.33
CA LEU A 57 -11.31 14.41 -14.62
C LEU A 57 -11.79 15.54 -13.69
N ASN A 58 -11.31 15.60 -12.44
CA ASN A 58 -11.72 16.57 -11.43
C ASN A 58 -10.53 17.29 -10.80
N TRP A 59 -9.74 17.96 -11.64
CA TRP A 59 -8.48 18.58 -11.22
C TRP A 59 -8.62 19.53 -10.02
N GLU A 60 -9.55 20.48 -10.10
CA GLU A 60 -9.79 21.50 -9.06
C GLU A 60 -10.02 20.91 -7.66
N ARG A 61 -10.66 19.74 -7.59
CA ARG A 61 -11.03 19.11 -6.31
C ARG A 61 -10.04 18.03 -5.86
N LEU A 62 -9.43 17.33 -6.82
CA LEU A 62 -8.73 16.07 -6.58
C LEU A 62 -7.23 16.08 -6.98
N TRP A 63 -6.63 17.22 -7.34
CA TRP A 63 -5.21 17.27 -7.73
C TRP A 63 -4.25 16.57 -6.74
N TRP A 64 -4.54 16.61 -5.44
CA TRP A 64 -3.72 16.00 -4.40
C TRP A 64 -3.82 14.45 -4.38
N PHE A 65 -4.92 13.88 -4.88
CA PHE A 65 -5.05 12.42 -5.05
C PHE A 65 -4.05 11.87 -6.05
N LEU A 66 -3.71 12.63 -7.09
CA LEU A 66 -2.73 12.20 -8.09
C LEU A 66 -1.36 11.99 -7.48
N LEU A 67 -0.93 12.89 -6.58
CA LEU A 67 0.34 12.74 -5.86
C LEU A 67 0.31 11.49 -5.00
N ILE A 68 -0.76 11.30 -4.21
CA ILE A 68 -0.91 10.11 -3.36
C ILE A 68 -0.88 8.83 -4.21
N ALA A 69 -1.59 8.79 -5.34
CA ALA A 69 -1.64 7.64 -6.23
C ALA A 69 -0.26 7.30 -6.81
N LEU A 70 0.45 8.30 -7.36
CA LEU A 70 1.76 8.10 -7.96
C LEU A 70 2.81 7.64 -6.92
N PHE A 71 2.91 8.35 -5.79
CA PHE A 71 3.89 8.02 -4.77
C PHE A 71 3.61 6.66 -4.12
N SER A 72 2.35 6.39 -3.77
CA SER A 72 1.98 5.10 -3.16
C SER A 72 2.23 3.92 -4.12
N TYR A 73 1.91 4.08 -5.41
CA TYR A 73 2.20 3.06 -6.43
C TYR A 73 3.70 2.88 -6.63
N ALA A 74 4.48 3.97 -6.66
CA ALA A 74 5.93 3.89 -6.75
C ALA A 74 6.54 3.09 -5.58
N PHE A 75 6.08 3.32 -4.34
CA PHE A 75 6.50 2.52 -3.18
C PHE A 75 6.14 1.04 -3.34
N ALA A 76 4.92 0.74 -3.77
CA ALA A 76 4.48 -0.64 -4.02
C ALA A 76 5.34 -1.33 -5.09
N LEU A 77 5.63 -0.61 -6.18
CA LEU A 77 6.42 -1.11 -7.30
C LEU A 77 7.87 -1.35 -6.89
N VAL A 78 8.51 -0.41 -6.19
CA VAL A 78 9.87 -0.55 -5.65
C VAL A 78 9.96 -1.76 -4.72
N GLY A 79 9.00 -1.92 -3.80
CA GLY A 79 8.97 -3.07 -2.91
C GLY A 79 8.80 -4.41 -3.64
N PHE A 80 8.02 -4.42 -4.73
CA PHE A 80 7.86 -5.61 -5.58
C PHE A 80 9.13 -5.91 -6.39
N LEU A 81 9.69 -4.91 -7.07
CA LEU A 81 10.89 -5.05 -7.89
C LEU A 81 12.09 -5.47 -7.06
N ALA A 82 12.27 -4.90 -5.86
CA ALA A 82 13.33 -5.31 -4.95
C ALA A 82 13.30 -6.83 -4.70
N ALA A 83 12.12 -7.39 -4.41
CA ALA A 83 11.95 -8.82 -4.16
C ALA A 83 12.12 -9.69 -5.42
N LYS A 84 11.61 -9.22 -6.57
CA LYS A 84 11.66 -9.93 -7.86
C LYS A 84 13.09 -9.97 -8.44
N LEU A 85 13.78 -8.83 -8.42
CA LEU A 85 15.13 -8.65 -8.96
C LEU A 85 16.24 -8.96 -7.94
N LYS A 86 15.88 -9.36 -6.71
CA LYS A 86 16.82 -9.75 -5.65
C LYS A 86 17.90 -8.71 -5.37
N TRP A 87 17.51 -7.43 -5.31
CA TRP A 87 18.41 -6.34 -4.94
C TRP A 87 19.14 -6.60 -3.61
N ARG A 88 20.27 -5.92 -3.41
CA ARG A 88 20.92 -5.89 -2.09
C ARG A 88 19.93 -5.37 -1.05
N ASN A 89 19.79 -6.09 0.07
CA ASN A 89 18.77 -5.82 1.09
C ASN A 89 17.31 -5.89 0.59
N TRP A 90 17.02 -6.69 -0.45
CA TRP A 90 15.68 -6.80 -1.03
C TRP A 90 14.56 -6.99 -0.02
N LEU A 91 14.79 -7.77 1.05
CA LEU A 91 13.77 -8.07 2.05
C LEU A 91 13.36 -6.81 2.83
N ARG A 92 14.30 -5.89 3.08
CA ARG A 92 14.03 -4.60 3.72
C ARG A 92 13.24 -3.70 2.78
N PHE A 93 13.70 -3.54 1.54
CA PHE A 93 12.99 -2.74 0.54
C PHE A 93 11.58 -3.27 0.24
N HIS A 94 11.43 -4.60 0.20
CA HIS A 94 10.13 -5.25 0.06
C HIS A 94 9.22 -4.93 1.24
N LEU A 95 9.70 -5.14 2.47
CA LEU A 95 8.95 -4.83 3.68
C LEU A 95 8.54 -3.35 3.73
N THR A 96 9.49 -2.43 3.59
CA THR A 96 9.23 -0.99 3.72
C THR A 96 8.38 -0.46 2.57
N GLY A 97 8.60 -0.94 1.34
CA GLY A 97 7.82 -0.54 0.18
C GLY A 97 6.38 -1.03 0.22
N GLN A 98 6.15 -2.30 0.55
CA GLN A 98 4.79 -2.86 0.64
C GLN A 98 4.02 -2.33 1.86
N ALA A 99 4.68 -2.18 3.01
CA ALA A 99 4.03 -1.62 4.18
C ALA A 99 3.78 -0.12 4.02
N GLY A 100 4.71 0.62 3.40
CA GLY A 100 4.55 2.04 3.10
C GLY A 100 3.42 2.32 2.11
N SER A 101 3.30 1.53 1.04
CA SER A 101 2.17 1.66 0.10
C SER A 101 0.83 1.38 0.77
N PHE A 102 0.78 0.37 1.66
CA PHE A 102 -0.42 0.07 2.43
C PHE A 102 -0.79 1.20 3.40
N ILE A 103 0.18 1.77 4.12
CA ILE A 103 -0.03 2.94 4.98
C ILE A 103 -0.58 4.12 4.18
N ALA A 104 -0.02 4.40 3.00
CA ALA A 104 -0.49 5.47 2.13
C ALA A 104 -1.95 5.25 1.68
N MET A 105 -2.30 4.02 1.28
CA MET A 105 -3.67 3.67 0.92
C MET A 105 -4.63 3.77 2.10
N ALA A 106 -4.25 3.27 3.28
CA ALA A 106 -5.06 3.40 4.49
C ALA A 106 -5.27 4.88 4.87
N THR A 107 -4.23 5.70 4.73
CA THR A 107 -4.30 7.15 4.97
C THR A 107 -5.26 7.81 3.99
N ALA A 108 -5.15 7.50 2.69
CA ALA A 108 -6.05 8.03 1.67
C ALA A 108 -7.50 7.67 1.98
N VAL A 109 -7.79 6.41 2.33
CA VAL A 109 -9.14 5.97 2.70
C VAL A 109 -9.65 6.69 3.95
N LEU A 110 -8.84 6.88 4.97
CA LEU A 110 -9.28 7.59 6.17
C LEU A 110 -9.54 9.08 5.89
N VAL A 111 -8.63 9.75 5.19
CA VAL A 111 -8.73 11.19 4.86
C VAL A 111 -9.98 11.49 4.05
N VAL A 112 -10.37 10.62 3.12
CA VAL A 112 -11.55 10.85 2.27
C VAL A 112 -12.88 10.57 2.99
N ASN A 113 -12.87 9.72 4.01
CA ASN A 113 -14.07 9.37 4.78
C ASN A 113 -14.29 10.29 5.99
N PHE A 114 -13.22 10.71 6.65
CA PHE A 114 -13.28 11.45 7.91
C PHE A 114 -12.86 12.93 7.78
N GLY A 115 -12.51 13.37 6.56
CA GLY A 115 -12.21 14.75 6.23
C GLY A 115 -10.72 15.08 6.21
N SER A 116 -10.29 15.78 5.17
CA SER A 116 -8.89 16.17 4.95
C SER A 116 -8.38 17.26 5.88
N GLY A 117 -9.27 17.99 6.56
CA GLY A 117 -8.89 19.03 7.53
C GLY A 117 -8.38 18.49 8.87
N ASN A 118 -8.58 17.21 9.18
CA ASN A 118 -8.15 16.63 10.45
C ASN A 118 -6.74 16.03 10.34
N ILE A 119 -5.74 16.77 10.83
CA ILE A 119 -4.33 16.40 10.76
C ILE A 119 -4.01 15.05 11.43
N PHE A 120 -4.74 14.65 12.47
CA PHE A 120 -4.49 13.38 13.16
C PHE A 120 -4.74 12.18 12.24
N ILE A 121 -5.70 12.29 11.31
CA ILE A 121 -6.09 11.22 10.40
C ILE A 121 -4.99 10.94 9.37
N TRP A 122 -4.25 11.98 8.97
CA TRP A 122 -3.10 11.86 8.08
C TRP A 122 -1.96 11.05 8.71
N PHE A 123 -1.76 11.19 10.03
CA PHE A 123 -0.65 10.53 10.72
C PHE A 123 -1.05 9.22 11.39
N LEU A 124 -2.34 8.97 11.64
CA LEU A 124 -2.82 7.80 12.39
C LEU A 124 -2.27 6.46 11.83
N PRO A 125 -2.34 6.16 10.52
CA PRO A 125 -1.79 4.90 10.00
C PRO A 125 -0.27 4.81 10.15
N SER A 126 0.43 5.94 10.03
CA SER A 126 1.88 6.00 10.16
C SER A 126 2.34 5.82 11.62
N ILE A 127 1.62 6.39 12.57
CA ILE A 127 1.88 6.25 14.01
C ILE A 127 1.74 4.78 14.42
N LEU A 128 0.74 4.08 13.89
CA LEU A 128 0.53 2.66 14.18
C LEU A 128 1.50 1.74 13.42
N GLY A 129 1.72 1.99 12.13
CA GLY A 129 2.48 1.10 11.25
C GLY A 129 3.99 1.26 11.33
N THR A 130 4.49 2.49 11.46
CA THR A 130 5.94 2.79 11.39
C THR A 130 6.76 2.09 12.49
N PRO A 131 6.36 2.08 13.77
CA PRO A 131 7.11 1.38 14.82
C PRO A 131 7.31 -0.11 14.52
N ILE A 132 6.26 -0.76 13.98
CA ILE A 132 6.29 -2.18 13.60
C ILE A 132 7.25 -2.40 12.42
N ILE A 133 7.19 -1.54 11.40
CA ILE A 133 8.08 -1.60 10.23
C ILE A 133 9.54 -1.43 10.66
N ILE A 134 9.84 -0.44 11.51
CA ILE A 134 11.20 -0.18 12.01
C ILE A 134 11.72 -1.38 12.80
N TRP A 135 10.91 -1.93 13.70
CA TRP A 135 11.27 -3.11 14.47
C TRP A 135 11.58 -4.31 13.57
N LEU A 136 10.70 -4.63 12.62
CA LEU A 136 10.92 -5.72 11.65
C LEU A 136 12.15 -5.47 10.77
N ALA A 137 12.35 -4.23 10.31
CA ALA A 137 13.51 -3.88 9.49
C ALA A 137 14.82 -4.03 10.28
N ARG A 138 14.85 -3.70 11.57
CA ARG A 138 16.00 -3.91 12.47
C ARG A 138 16.30 -5.40 12.64
N GLN A 139 15.28 -6.24 12.84
CA GLN A 139 15.43 -7.69 12.93
C GLN A 139 16.02 -8.28 11.64
N ILE A 140 15.55 -7.83 10.48
CA ILE A 140 16.11 -8.25 9.18
C ILE A 140 17.58 -7.84 9.03
N LYS A 141 17.98 -6.65 9.54
CA LYS A 141 19.40 -6.21 9.55
C LYS A 141 20.27 -7.17 10.36
N ALA A 142 19.76 -7.58 11.51
CA ALA A 142 20.48 -8.40 12.48
C ALA A 142 20.57 -9.88 12.05
N GLY A 143 20.27 -10.19 10.79
CA GLY A 143 20.28 -11.57 10.27
C GLY A 143 19.11 -12.43 10.78
N LYS A 144 18.26 -11.91 11.66
CA LYS A 144 17.03 -12.56 12.10
C LYS A 144 16.02 -12.50 10.96
N ARG A 145 16.16 -13.42 10.01
CA ARG A 145 15.08 -13.72 9.07
C ARG A 145 13.92 -14.22 9.93
N PRO A 146 12.73 -13.62 9.85
CA PRO A 146 11.60 -14.17 10.56
C PRO A 146 11.46 -15.65 10.16
N LYS A 147 11.66 -16.54 11.15
CA LYS A 147 11.58 -17.99 10.98
C LYS A 147 10.11 -18.31 10.70
N TYR A 148 9.79 -18.55 9.44
CA TYR A 148 8.55 -19.21 9.06
C TYR A 148 8.92 -20.63 8.70
N SER A 149 8.92 -21.51 9.72
CA SER A 149 8.90 -22.96 9.54
C SER A 149 7.68 -23.38 8.72
#